data_AF-A0A2H9MJ27-F1
#
_entry.id   AF-A0A2H9MJ27-F1
#
_cell.length_a   1.000
_cell.length_b   1.000
_cell.length_c   1.000
_cell.angle_alpha   90.00
_cell.angle_beta   90.00
_cell.angle_gamma   90.00
#
_symmetry.space_group_name_H-M   'P 1'
#
loop_
_entity.id
_entity.type
_entity.pdbx_description
1 polymer ?
#
loop_
_entity_poly.entity_id
_entity_poly.type
_entity_poly.pdbx_seq_one_letter_code
_entity_poly.pdbx_strand_id
1 'polypeptide(L)'
;MHFAVASFWFFASKSPKYDCRTSSPTELERYHGTFREFDKARRGFKSDKTAMEVDNGFNMFYNFVRPHTSIGMTPSQKAGIKLELGQNRWMGLMQKSIV
;
A
#
# COMPACT_ATOMS: atom_id res chain seq x y z
N MET A 1 29.34 38.43 -17.55
CA MET A 1 29.61 37.05 -18.00
C MET A 1 29.17 36.10 -16.89
N HIS A 2 28.31 35.14 -17.24
CA HIS A 2 27.97 33.89 -16.55
C HIS A 2 27.76 33.90 -15.03
N PHE A 3 26.50 33.75 -14.59
CA PHE A 3 26.13 32.72 -13.60
C PHE A 3 24.68 32.27 -13.88
N ALA A 4 24.55 31.03 -14.38
CA ALA A 4 23.28 30.37 -14.63
C ALA A 4 22.71 29.85 -13.32
N VAL A 5 21.52 30.32 -12.92
CA VAL A 5 20.70 29.65 -11.92
C VAL A 5 19.91 28.58 -12.65
N ALA A 6 20.57 27.44 -12.84
CA ALA A 6 19.96 26.23 -13.36
C ALA A 6 18.80 25.83 -12.43
N SER A 7 17.61 25.80 -13.02
CA SER A 7 16.51 24.87 -12.76
C SER A 7 16.67 24.07 -11.48
N PHE A 8 16.00 24.53 -10.42
CA PHE A 8 15.70 23.71 -9.25
C PHE A 8 14.78 22.58 -9.72
N TRP A 9 15.44 21.50 -10.14
CA TRP A 9 14.88 20.26 -10.65
C TRP A 9 13.89 19.72 -9.62
N PHE A 10 12.61 19.96 -9.87
CA PHE A 10 11.56 18.96 -9.91
C PHE A 10 11.80 17.75 -8.99
N PHE A 11 11.76 17.97 -7.67
CA PHE A 11 11.58 16.89 -6.70
C PHE A 11 10.09 16.51 -6.68
N ALA A 12 9.59 16.03 -7.82
CA ALA A 12 8.43 15.16 -7.81
C ALA A 12 8.93 13.84 -7.22
N SER A 13 8.75 13.68 -5.90
CA SER A 13 8.77 12.37 -5.27
C SER A 13 7.63 11.55 -5.88
N LYS A 14 7.87 10.99 -7.07
CA LYS A 14 7.06 9.90 -7.60
C LYS A 14 7.25 8.76 -6.60
N SER A 15 6.30 8.63 -5.69
CA SER A 15 6.01 7.37 -5.01
C SER A 15 6.19 6.24 -6.04
N PRO A 16 6.93 5.16 -5.75
CA PRO A 16 7.19 4.11 -6.72
C PRO A 16 5.85 3.56 -7.20
N LYS A 17 5.46 3.93 -8.43
CA LYS A 17 4.34 3.30 -9.12
C LYS A 17 4.85 1.93 -9.48
N TYR A 18 4.17 0.89 -8.99
CA TYR A 18 4.39 -0.52 -9.33
C TYR A 18 4.85 -0.66 -10.80
N ASP A 19 6.11 -1.02 -11.01
CA ASP A 19 6.62 -1.34 -12.34
C ASP A 19 6.16 -2.76 -12.67
N CYS A 20 5.27 -2.88 -13.66
CA CYS A 20 4.73 -4.16 -14.13
C CYS A 20 5.81 -5.13 -14.66
N ARG A 21 7.08 -4.71 -14.81
CA ARG A 21 8.19 -5.59 -15.19
C ARG A 21 8.78 -6.42 -14.04
N THR A 22 8.53 -6.06 -12.79
CA THR A 22 9.18 -6.69 -11.62
C THR A 22 8.31 -7.73 -10.91
N SER A 23 6.98 -7.60 -10.98
CA SER A 23 6.02 -8.55 -10.41
C SER A 23 5.59 -9.58 -11.45
N SER A 24 5.58 -10.86 -11.08
CA SER A 24 5.06 -11.89 -11.97
C SER A 24 3.55 -11.68 -12.21
N PRO A 25 3.02 -11.93 -13.43
CA PRO A 25 1.60 -11.76 -13.72
C PRO A 25 0.68 -12.53 -12.76
N THR A 26 1.11 -13.70 -12.30
CA THR A 26 0.35 -14.57 -11.40
C THR A 26 0.14 -13.96 -10.01
N GLU A 27 1.10 -13.18 -9.50
CA GLU A 27 0.99 -12.50 -8.21
C GLU A 27 0.06 -11.29 -8.29
N LEU A 28 0.15 -10.53 -9.39
CA LEU A 28 -0.73 -9.38 -9.65
C LEU A 28 -2.19 -9.82 -9.81
N GLU A 29 -2.45 -10.90 -10.56
CA GLU A 29 -3.81 -11.43 -10.72
C GLU A 29 -4.45 -11.82 -9.38
N ARG A 30 -3.67 -12.42 -8.47
CA ARG A 30 -4.14 -12.76 -7.13
C ARG A 30 -4.44 -11.53 -6.28
N TYR A 31 -3.59 -10.51 -6.37
CA TYR A 31 -3.81 -9.23 -5.70
C TYR A 31 -5.11 -8.57 -6.19
N HIS A 32 -5.28 -8.44 -7.50
CA HIS A 32 -6.49 -7.86 -8.09
C HIS A 32 -7.75 -8.68 -7.79
N GLY A 33 -7.67 -10.01 -7.75
CA GLY A 33 -8.78 -10.86 -7.31
C GLY A 33 -9.20 -10.56 -5.86
N THR A 34 -8.23 -10.35 -4.97
CA THR A 34 -8.51 -10.01 -3.56
C THR A 34 -9.15 -8.63 -3.44
N PHE A 35 -8.64 -7.65 -4.18
CA PHE A 35 -9.19 -6.30 -4.21
C PHE A 35 -10.63 -6.30 -4.75
N ARG A 36 -10.90 -7.06 -5.81
CA ARG A 36 -12.23 -7.19 -6.39
C ARG A 36 -13.25 -7.75 -5.40
N GLU A 37 -12.92 -8.78 -4.63
CA GLU A 37 -13.86 -9.32 -3.62
C GLU A 37 -14.09 -8.33 -2.47
N PHE A 38 -13.07 -7.55 -2.09
CA PHE A 38 -13.19 -6.50 -1.09
C PHE A 38 -14.10 -5.34 -1.55
N ASP A 39 -13.94 -4.91 -2.79
CA ASP A 39 -14.75 -3.86 -3.43
C ASP A 39 -16.20 -4.33 -3.63
N LYS A 40 -16.37 -5.56 -4.11
CA LYS A 40 -17.68 -6.19 -4.36
C LYS A 40 -18.55 -6.23 -3.11
N ALA A 41 -17.97 -6.38 -1.92
CA ALA A 41 -18.72 -6.34 -0.66
C ALA A 41 -19.14 -4.93 -0.25
N ARG A 42 -18.39 -3.90 -0.65
CA ARG A 42 -18.64 -2.50 -0.26
C ARG A 42 -19.59 -1.81 -1.22
N ARG A 43 -19.26 -1.75 -2.52
CA ARG A 43 -20.02 -1.09 -3.61
C ARG A 43 -20.46 0.36 -3.31
N GLY A 44 -20.90 1.09 -4.34
CA GLY A 44 -21.66 2.33 -4.15
C GLY A 44 -20.90 3.49 -3.50
N PHE A 45 -19.66 3.75 -3.92
CA PHE A 45 -18.95 4.95 -3.49
C PHE A 45 -19.65 6.21 -4.01
N LYS A 46 -19.92 7.17 -3.12
CA LYS A 46 -20.65 8.40 -3.44
C LYS A 46 -19.76 9.50 -4.01
N SER A 47 -18.45 9.42 -3.76
CA SER A 47 -17.48 10.42 -4.19
C SER A 47 -16.10 9.80 -4.38
N ASP A 48 -15.26 10.44 -5.19
CA ASP A 48 -13.88 10.01 -5.43
C ASP A 48 -13.05 10.01 -4.13
N LYS A 49 -13.30 10.98 -3.24
CA LYS A 49 -12.63 11.05 -1.92
C LYS A 49 -12.88 9.80 -1.09
N THR A 50 -14.14 9.35 -1.04
CA THR A 50 -14.51 8.13 -0.33
C THR A 50 -13.87 6.89 -0.97
N ALA A 51 -13.79 6.84 -2.30
CA ALA A 51 -13.12 5.74 -2.99
C ALA A 51 -11.62 5.70 -2.64
N MET A 52 -10.96 6.86 -2.59
CA MET A 52 -9.55 6.95 -2.20
C MET A 52 -9.31 6.52 -0.74
N GLU A 53 -10.17 6.90 0.19
CA GLU A 53 -10.08 6.47 1.60
C GLU A 53 -10.23 4.96 1.74
N VAL A 54 -11.15 4.36 0.98
CA VAL A 54 -11.37 2.91 0.98
C VAL A 54 -10.18 2.16 0.37
N ASP A 55 -9.61 2.67 -0.73
CA ASP A 55 -8.41 2.10 -1.34
C ASP A 55 -7.21 2.15 -0.39
N ASN A 56 -7.00 3.30 0.28
CA ASN A 56 -5.97 3.43 1.31
C ASN A 56 -6.21 2.44 2.46
N GLY A 57 -7.45 2.26 2.89
CA GLY A 57 -7.84 1.27 3.89
C GLY A 57 -7.51 -0.16 3.47
N PHE A 58 -7.77 -0.52 2.21
CA PHE A 58 -7.42 -1.81 1.65
C PHE A 58 -5.90 -2.03 1.63
N ASN A 59 -5.14 -1.04 1.16
CA ASN A 59 -3.69 -1.08 1.11
C ASN A 59 -3.08 -1.31 2.50
N MET A 60 -3.60 -0.63 3.53
CA MET A 60 -3.18 -0.85 4.92
C MET A 60 -3.50 -2.27 5.41
N PHE A 61 -4.72 -2.74 5.15
CA PHE A 61 -5.14 -4.08 5.55
C PHE A 61 -4.31 -5.19 4.88
N TYR A 62 -4.09 -5.10 3.56
CA TYR A 62 -3.37 -6.10 2.79
C TYR A 62 -1.90 -6.18 3.19
N ASN A 63 -1.27 -5.04 3.43
CA ASN A 63 0.16 -4.97 3.73
C ASN A 63 0.51 -5.32 5.16
N PHE A 64 -0.31 -4.94 6.15
CA PHE A 64 0.06 -5.05 7.57
C PHE A 64 -0.77 -6.06 8.37
N VAL A 65 -2.02 -6.32 7.97
CA VAL A 65 -2.95 -7.10 8.79
C VAL A 65 -3.11 -8.52 8.26
N ARG A 66 -3.23 -8.71 6.96
CA ARG A 66 -3.48 -10.02 6.37
C ARG A 66 -2.18 -10.80 6.10
N PRO A 67 -1.98 -12.00 6.68
CA PRO A 67 -0.86 -12.86 6.28
C PRO A 67 -1.14 -13.44 4.88
N HIS A 68 -0.12 -13.49 4.03
CA HIS A 68 -0.23 -14.09 2.70
C HIS A 68 -0.03 -15.60 2.78
N THR A 69 -0.88 -16.39 2.13
CA THR A 69 -0.82 -17.87 2.20
C THR A 69 0.46 -18.44 1.61
N SER A 70 0.95 -17.88 0.49
CA SER A 70 2.20 -18.35 -0.15
C SER A 70 3.48 -17.96 0.59
N ILE A 71 3.45 -16.88 1.38
CA ILE A 71 4.65 -16.30 2.02
C ILE A 71 4.66 -16.64 3.53
N GLY A 72 3.52 -17.01 4.11
CA GLY A 72 3.35 -17.27 5.54
C GLY A 72 3.46 -16.02 6.43
N MET A 73 3.83 -14.88 5.85
CA MET A 73 4.08 -13.60 6.51
C MET A 73 3.29 -12.49 5.82
N THR A 74 3.26 -11.30 6.42
CA THR A 74 2.68 -10.11 5.79
C THR A 74 3.62 -9.54 4.72
N PRO A 75 3.11 -8.92 3.64
CA PRO A 75 3.96 -8.27 2.64
C PRO A 75 4.94 -7.26 3.24
N SER A 76 4.52 -6.50 4.26
CA SER A 76 5.38 -5.53 4.96
C SER A 76 6.53 -6.19 5.71
N GLN A 77 6.30 -7.35 6.32
CA GLN A 77 7.36 -8.13 6.97
C GLN A 77 8.38 -8.64 5.94
N LYS A 78 7.92 -9.12 4.78
CA LYS A 78 8.82 -9.54 3.69
C LYS A 78 9.65 -8.36 3.16
N ALA A 79 9.07 -7.16 3.12
CA ALA A 79 9.78 -5.93 2.77
C ALA A 79 10.76 -5.43 3.85
N GLY A 80 10.89 -6.13 4.98
CA GLY A 80 11.81 -5.77 6.07
C GLY A 80 11.24 -4.76 7.07
N ILE A 81 9.96 -4.37 6.94
CA ILE A 81 9.32 -3.45 7.86
C ILE A 81 8.81 -4.24 9.07
N LYS A 82 9.64 -4.30 10.12
CA LYS A 82 9.32 -4.99 11.38
C LYS A 82 8.50 -4.05 12.29
N LEU A 83 7.19 -3.96 12.07
CA LEU A 83 6.30 -3.41 13.09
C LEU A 83 5.93 -4.52 14.08
N GLU A 84 6.36 -4.38 15.33
CA GLU A 84 5.99 -5.26 16.44
C GLU A 84 4.52 -5.05 16.83
N LEU A 85 3.63 -5.52 15.97
CA LEU A 85 2.19 -5.23 15.99
C LEU A 85 1.40 -5.99 17.07
N GLY A 86 2.07 -6.89 17.81
CA GLY A 86 1.43 -7.76 18.80
C GLY A 86 0.39 -8.71 18.20
N GLN A 87 -0.47 -9.26 19.06
CA GLN A 87 -1.59 -10.12 18.64
C GLN A 87 -2.66 -9.33 17.89
N ASN A 88 -2.98 -8.13 18.40
CA ASN A 88 -3.98 -7.23 17.83
C ASN A 88 -3.32 -6.25 16.85
N ARG A 89 -3.15 -6.70 15.59
CA ARG A 89 -2.42 -5.92 14.58
C ARG A 89 -2.96 -4.51 14.38
N TRP A 90 -4.28 -4.33 14.42
CA TRP A 90 -4.91 -3.01 14.32
C TRP A 90 -4.56 -2.06 15.47
N MET A 91 -4.54 -2.59 16.70
CA MET A 91 -4.18 -1.81 17.88
C MET A 91 -2.71 -1.40 17.83
N GLY A 92 -1.83 -2.32 17.40
CA GLY A 92 -0.43 -2.02 17.18
C GLY A 92 -0.21 -0.92 16.13
N LEU A 93 -0.97 -0.94 15.02
CA LEU A 93 -0.89 0.11 14.00
C LEU A 93 -1.28 1.48 14.57
N MET A 94 -2.39 1.55 15.32
CA MET A 94 -2.85 2.81 15.91
C MET A 94 -1.83 3.36 16.92
N GLN A 95 -1.27 2.51 17.78
CA GLN A 95 -0.24 2.93 18.75
C GLN A 95 1.01 3.48 18.06
N LYS A 96 1.43 2.90 16.94
CA LYS A 96 2.60 3.35 16.17
C LYS A 96 2.33 4.61 15.35
N SER A 97 1.09 4.93 15.01
CA SER A 97 0.72 6.12 14.25
C SER A 97 0.61 7.38 15.10
N ILE A 98 0.40 7.24 16.41
CA ILE A 98 0.26 8.37 17.35
C ILE A 98 1.61 8.99 17.69
N VAL A 99 2.69 8.21 17.57
CA VAL A 99 4.08 8.60 17.84
C VAL A 99 4.70 9.20 16.59
#